data_AF-T0Z381-F1
#
_entry.id   AF-T0Z381-F1
#
_cell.length_a   1.000
_cell.length_b   1.000
_cell.length_c   1.000
_cell.angle_alpha   90.00
_cell.angle_beta   90.00
_cell.angle_gamma   90.00
#
_symmetry.space_group_name_H-M   'P 1'
#
loop_
_entity.id
_entity.type
_entity.pdbx_description
1 polymer ?
#
loop_
_entity_poly.entity_id
_entity_poly.type
_entity_poly.pdbx_seq_one_letter_code
_entity_poly.pdbx_strand_id
1 'polypeptide(L)'
;MAVYRTDLISGTVDIVYGVQGPGTRQLATFTPGEQLLVVGPLGRGFQLFPRTRHTLFVGRGIGICSLAMLVSDCAYEGVRMHVVLSARSREALIGAEDFRFPGGPDLTVAI
;
A
#
# COMPACT_ATOMS: atom_id res chain seq x y z
N MET A 1 1.45 5.27 -10.30
CA MET A 1 1.34 4.11 -9.39
C MET A 1 1.60 4.63 -7.98
N ALA A 2 0.98 4.05 -6.96
CA ALA A 2 1.20 4.49 -5.57
C ALA A 2 2.50 3.90 -5.00
N VAL A 3 3.16 4.63 -4.11
CA VAL A 3 4.25 4.09 -3.30
C VAL A 3 3.60 3.20 -2.24
N TYR A 4 3.93 1.91 -2.27
CA TYR A 4 3.37 0.91 -1.36
C TYR A 4 4.12 0.90 -0.02
N ARG A 5 5.46 0.93 -0.10
CA ARG A 5 6.36 0.94 1.04
C ARG A 5 7.63 1.70 0.70
N THR A 6 8.27 2.25 1.73
CA THR A 6 9.60 2.85 1.66
C THR A 6 10.50 2.20 2.70
N ASP A 7 11.72 1.88 2.33
CA ASP A 7 12.77 1.50 3.27
C ASP A 7 13.91 2.52 3.19
N LEU A 8 14.06 3.30 4.25
CA LEU A 8 15.05 4.37 4.35
C LEU A 8 16.47 3.83 4.57
N ILE A 9 16.63 2.62 5.10
CA ILE A 9 17.94 2.02 5.36
C ILE A 9 18.52 1.51 4.05
N SER A 10 17.74 0.76 3.27
CA SER A 10 18.18 0.27 1.96
C SER A 10 18.05 1.30 0.84
N GLY A 11 17.32 2.41 1.07
CA GLY A 11 17.07 3.44 0.06
C GLY A 11 16.13 2.96 -1.04
N THR A 12 15.18 2.07 -0.72
CA THR A 12 14.30 1.44 -1.70
C THR A 12 12.84 1.89 -1.54
N VAL A 13 12.10 1.79 -2.63
CA VAL A 13 10.65 2.00 -2.66
C VAL A 13 9.99 0.82 -3.36
N ASP A 14 8.88 0.34 -2.78
CA ASP A 14 8.08 -0.72 -3.37
C ASP A 14 6.87 -0.10 -4.08
N ILE A 15 6.62 -0.55 -5.31
CA ILE A 15 5.47 -0.15 -6.11
C ILE A 15 4.74 -1.43 -6.53
N VAL A 16 3.51 -1.58 -6.07
CA VAL A 16 2.64 -2.70 -6.46
C VAL A 16 1.67 -2.20 -7.53
N TYR A 17 1.52 -2.94 -8.62
CA TYR A 17 0.63 -2.59 -9.72
C TYR A 17 0.00 -3.83 -10.35
N GLY A 18 -1.19 -3.66 -10.92
CA GLY A 18 -1.85 -4.70 -11.71
C GLY A 18 -1.41 -4.66 -13.18
N VAL A 19 -1.16 -5.84 -13.76
CA VAL A 19 -0.88 -5.98 -15.20
C VAL A 19 -2.19 -5.99 -15.98
N GLN A 20 -2.54 -4.86 -16.58
CA GLN A 20 -3.85 -4.65 -17.22
C GLN A 20 -3.76 -4.09 -18.66
N GLY A 21 -2.66 -3.44 -19.03
CA GLY A 21 -2.51 -2.77 -20.32
C GLY A 21 -1.12 -2.93 -20.94
N PRO A 22 -0.89 -2.43 -22.17
CA PRO A 22 0.40 -2.55 -22.85
C PRO A 22 1.57 -2.04 -22.01
N GLY A 23 1.42 -0.86 -21.39
CA GLY A 23 2.47 -0.27 -20.55
C GLY A 23 2.81 -1.11 -19.32
N THR A 24 1.81 -1.63 -18.60
CA THR A 24 2.08 -2.49 -17.43
C THR A 24 2.55 -3.90 -17.81
N ARG A 25 2.20 -4.39 -19.00
CA ARG A 25 2.79 -5.63 -19.56
C ARG A 25 4.26 -5.45 -19.89
N GLN A 26 4.64 -4.33 -20.50
CA GLN A 26 6.04 -4.02 -20.75
C GLN A 26 6.82 -3.80 -19.45
N LEU A 27 6.23 -3.11 -18.46
CA LEU A 27 6.87 -2.95 -17.16
C LEU A 27 7.10 -4.29 -16.45
N ALA A 28 6.20 -5.27 -16.65
CA ALA A 28 6.32 -6.60 -16.07
C ALA A 28 7.43 -7.46 -16.70
N THR A 29 8.07 -7.03 -17.78
CA THR A 29 9.21 -7.75 -18.37
C THR A 29 10.55 -7.37 -17.75
N PHE A 30 10.59 -6.31 -16.91
CA PHE A 30 11.83 -5.85 -16.31
C PHE A 30 12.38 -6.84 -15.29
N THR A 31 13.71 -6.91 -15.19
CA THR A 31 14.42 -7.80 -14.27
C THR A 31 15.31 -7.03 -13.29
N PRO A 32 15.65 -7.62 -12.12
CA PRO A 32 16.53 -6.95 -11.16
C PRO A 32 17.86 -6.51 -11.77
N GLY A 33 18.23 -5.25 -11.54
CA GLY A 33 19.44 -4.63 -12.09
C GLY A 33 19.20 -3.74 -13.32
N GLU A 34 18.04 -3.85 -13.97
CA GLU A 34 17.65 -2.94 -15.05
C GLU A 34 17.25 -1.57 -14.52
N GLN A 35 17.34 -0.56 -15.40
CA GLN A 35 17.06 0.83 -15.06
C GLN A 35 15.75 1.31 -15.67
N LEU A 36 14.99 2.06 -14.88
CA LEU A 36 13.72 2.67 -15.25
C LEU A 36 13.78 4.17 -14.95
N LEU A 37 13.27 4.99 -15.85
CA LEU A 37 13.06 6.40 -15.56
C LEU A 37 11.86 6.53 -14.60
N VAL A 38 12.09 7.16 -13.45
CA VAL A 38 11.06 7.40 -12.42
C VAL A 38 10.93 8.89 -12.20
N VAL A 39 9.68 9.37 -12.13
CA VAL A 39 9.36 10.76 -11.78
C VAL A 39 8.59 10.75 -10.47
N GLY A 40 9.11 11.42 -9.44
CA GLY A 40 8.47 11.54 -8.14
C GLY A 40 9.32 12.19 -7.05
N PRO A 41 8.77 12.34 -5.82
CA PRO A 41 7.38 12.01 -5.45
C PRO A 41 6.37 12.97 -6.09
N LEU A 42 5.14 12.49 -6.33
CA LEU A 42 4.06 13.27 -6.95
C LEU A 42 2.80 13.25 -6.08
N GLY A 43 1.98 14.30 -6.22
CA GLY A 43 0.70 14.42 -5.53
C GLY A 43 0.82 14.97 -4.11
N ARG A 44 -0.29 14.93 -3.37
CA ARG A 44 -0.35 15.27 -1.95
C ARG A 44 -0.72 14.01 -1.19
N GLY A 45 0.13 13.62 -0.24
CA GLY A 45 -0.12 12.48 0.63
C GLY A 45 -1.30 12.73 1.58
N PHE A 46 -1.66 11.68 2.31
CA PHE A 46 -2.64 11.78 3.38
C PHE A 46 -2.05 12.53 4.58
N GLN A 47 -2.92 13.17 5.34
CA GLN A 47 -2.57 13.85 6.58
C GLN A 47 -3.30 13.17 7.73
N LEU A 48 -2.54 12.71 8.71
CA LEU A 48 -3.10 12.26 9.97
C LEU A 48 -3.32 13.49 10.86
N PHE A 49 -4.58 13.81 11.16
CA PHE A 49 -4.89 14.96 11.99
C PHE A 49 -4.40 14.75 13.43
N PRO A 50 -3.89 15.81 14.10
CA PRO A 50 -3.50 15.72 15.49
C PRO A 50 -4.65 15.18 16.36
N ARG A 51 -4.32 14.32 17.33
CA ARG A 51 -5.27 13.68 18.25
C ARG A 51 -6.24 12.67 17.61
N THR A 52 -6.00 12.24 16.37
CA THR A 52 -6.70 11.08 15.80
C THR A 52 -6.45 9.86 16.69
N ARG A 53 -7.54 9.24 17.20
CA ARG A 53 -7.45 8.04 18.06
C ARG A 53 -7.85 6.75 17.35
N HIS A 54 -8.69 6.89 16.34
CA HIS A 54 -9.30 5.77 15.61
C HIS A 54 -9.39 6.13 14.13
N THR A 55 -9.00 5.20 13.26
CA THR A 55 -9.11 5.35 11.80
C THR A 55 -9.72 4.11 11.17
N LEU A 56 -10.57 4.31 10.17
CA LEU A 56 -11.07 3.26 9.30
C LEU A 56 -10.44 3.41 7.92
N PHE A 57 -9.79 2.36 7.45
CA PHE A 57 -9.27 2.26 6.10
C PHE A 57 -10.13 1.30 5.30
N VAL A 58 -10.50 1.69 4.07
CA VAL A 58 -11.26 0.83 3.17
C VAL A 58 -10.54 0.81 1.83
N GLY A 59 -10.08 -0.37 1.43
CA GLY A 59 -9.39 -0.57 0.15
C GLY A 59 -9.98 -1.75 -0.63
N ARG A 60 -10.09 -1.59 -1.95
CA ARG A 60 -10.49 -2.67 -2.86
C ARG A 60 -9.44 -2.92 -3.93
N GLY A 61 -8.97 -4.18 -4.04
CA GLY A 61 -7.96 -4.60 -5.00
C GLY A 61 -6.73 -3.70 -4.94
N ILE A 62 -6.23 -3.26 -6.10
CA ILE A 62 -5.04 -2.40 -6.20
C ILE A 62 -5.19 -1.05 -5.45
N GLY A 63 -6.41 -0.58 -5.20
CA GLY A 63 -6.65 0.66 -4.46
C GLY A 63 -6.08 0.67 -3.04
N ILE A 64 -5.87 -0.51 -2.44
CA ILE A 64 -5.23 -0.61 -1.11
C ILE A 64 -3.80 -0.09 -1.10
N CYS A 65 -3.11 -0.12 -2.25
CA CYS A 65 -1.69 0.23 -2.32
C CYS A 65 -1.45 1.69 -1.93
N SER A 66 -2.44 2.57 -2.14
CA SER A 66 -2.37 3.98 -1.73
C SER A 66 -2.46 4.19 -0.22
N LEU A 67 -2.92 3.19 0.55
CA LEU A 67 -3.17 3.32 1.99
C LEU A 67 -2.08 2.67 2.84
N ALA A 68 -1.22 1.83 2.27
CA ALA A 68 -0.27 1.02 3.02
C ALA A 68 0.73 1.85 3.86
N MET A 69 1.27 2.93 3.29
CA MET A 69 2.12 3.86 4.04
C MET A 69 1.36 4.57 5.16
N LEU A 70 0.12 5.02 4.92
CA LEU A 70 -0.68 5.68 5.95
C LEU A 70 -1.05 4.74 7.11
N VAL A 71 -1.30 3.45 6.83
CA VAL A 71 -1.48 2.43 7.88
C VAL A 71 -0.20 2.28 8.69
N SER A 72 0.97 2.31 8.05
CA SER A 72 2.27 2.25 8.73
C SER A 72 2.52 3.48 9.60
N ASP A 73 2.20 4.68 9.11
CA ASP A 73 2.29 5.94 9.86
C ASP A 73 1.36 5.92 11.10
N CYS A 74 0.11 5.47 10.93
CA CYS A 74 -0.82 5.31 12.05
C CYS A 74 -0.33 4.29 13.09
N ALA A 75 0.28 3.19 12.64
CA ALA A 75 0.87 2.20 13.55
C ALA A 75 2.01 2.80 14.37
N TYR A 76 2.89 3.58 13.74
CA TYR A 76 4.00 4.27 14.40
C TYR A 76 3.50 5.28 15.45
N GLU A 77 2.43 6.01 15.15
CA GLU A 77 1.79 6.98 16.06
C GLU A 77 0.89 6.33 17.13
N GLY A 78 0.76 4.99 17.14
CA GLY A 78 -0.07 4.25 18.10
C GLY A 78 -1.58 4.50 17.94
N VAL A 79 -2.01 4.90 16.75
CA VAL A 79 -3.43 5.11 16.43
C VAL A 79 -4.11 3.76 16.28
N ARG A 80 -5.32 3.61 16.83
CA ARG A 80 -6.12 2.39 16.63
C ARG A 80 -6.71 2.38 15.23
N MET A 81 -6.59 1.27 14.53
CA MET A 81 -6.94 1.18 13.13
C MET A 81 -7.85 -0.02 12.88
N HIS A 82 -8.87 0.18 12.04
CA HIS A 82 -9.59 -0.90 11.39
C HIS A 82 -9.31 -0.81 9.89
N VAL A 83 -8.82 -1.89 9.29
CA VAL A 83 -8.62 -2.01 7.84
C VAL A 83 -9.63 -2.99 7.27
N VAL A 84 -10.42 -2.54 6.30
CA VAL A 84 -11.33 -3.37 5.51
C VAL A 84 -10.75 -3.52 4.11
N LEU A 85 -10.40 -4.75 3.76
CA LEU A 85 -9.91 -5.13 2.44
C LEU A 85 -11.00 -5.86 1.67
N SER A 86 -11.12 -5.54 0.38
CA SER A 86 -11.93 -6.32 -0.53
C SER A 86 -11.26 -6.56 -1.86
N ALA A 87 -11.67 -7.59 -2.58
CA ALA A 87 -11.19 -7.90 -3.91
C ALA A 87 -12.25 -8.68 -4.69
N ARG A 88 -12.14 -8.73 -6.02
CA ARG A 88 -13.07 -9.48 -6.88
C ARG A 88 -12.99 -11.01 -6.70
N SER A 89 -11.87 -11.48 -6.16
CA SER A 89 -11.57 -12.88 -5.89
C SER A 89 -10.45 -12.93 -4.85
N ARG A 90 -10.23 -14.09 -4.23
CA ARG A 90 -9.21 -14.26 -3.20
C ARG A 90 -7.79 -14.02 -3.75
N GLU A 91 -7.55 -14.40 -4.99
CA GLU A 91 -6.26 -14.27 -5.68
C GLU A 91 -5.95 -12.82 -6.03
N ALA A 92 -6.97 -11.96 -6.10
CA ALA A 92 -6.83 -10.53 -6.36
C ALA A 92 -6.69 -9.71 -5.07
N LEU A 93 -6.67 -10.36 -3.90
CA LEU A 93 -6.45 -9.70 -2.61
C LEU A 93 -4.98 -9.30 -2.48
N ILE A 94 -4.75 -8.04 -2.14
CA ILE A 94 -3.40 -7.45 -2.02
C ILE A 94 -3.25 -6.91 -0.59
N GLY A 95 -2.08 -7.07 0.01
CA GLY A 95 -1.74 -6.40 1.27
C GLY A 95 -2.30 -7.03 2.54
N ALA A 96 -3.04 -8.15 2.45
CA ALA A 96 -3.69 -8.73 3.63
C ALA A 96 -2.68 -9.21 4.69
N GLU A 97 -1.60 -9.84 4.25
CA GLU A 97 -0.54 -10.32 5.16
C GLU A 97 0.38 -9.18 5.61
N ASP A 98 0.57 -8.16 4.76
CA ASP A 98 1.40 -6.98 5.09
C ASP A 98 0.84 -6.15 6.26
N PHE A 99 -0.46 -6.28 6.55
CA PHE A 99 -1.10 -5.65 7.71
C PHE A 99 -1.20 -6.54 8.95
N ARG A 100 -0.61 -7.75 8.93
CA ARG A 100 -0.57 -8.66 10.07
C ARG A 100 0.77 -8.55 10.80
N PHE A 101 0.86 -7.59 11.71
CA PHE A 101 2.03 -7.41 12.58
C PHE A 101 1.61 -7.02 14.00
N PRO A 102 2.48 -7.19 15.03
CA PRO A 102 2.16 -6.77 16.39
C PRO A 102 1.84 -5.27 16.49
N GLY A 103 0.70 -4.93 17.08
CA GLY A 103 0.22 -3.54 17.11
C GLY A 103 -0.38 -3.05 15.79
N GLY A 104 -0.57 -3.94 14.82
CA GLY A 104 -1.25 -3.66 13.56
C GLY A 104 -2.77 -3.46 13.71
N PRO A 105 -3.45 -3.16 12.58
CA PRO A 105 -4.89 -2.90 12.56
C PRO A 105 -5.75 -4.15 12.85
N ASP A 106 -6.98 -3.92 13.31
CA ASP A 106 -8.05 -4.89 13.19
C ASP A 106 -8.38 -5.09 11.70
N LEU A 107 -8.20 -6.31 11.18
CA LEU A 107 -8.32 -6.61 9.75
C LEU A 107 -9.63 -7.33 9.43
N THR A 108 -10.38 -6.80 8.47
CA THR A 108 -11.55 -7.47 7.88
C THR A 108 -11.33 -7.68 6.39
N VAL A 109 -11.57 -8.89 5.90
CA VAL A 109 -11.48 -9.23 4.48
C VAL A 109 -12.87 -9.62 3.97
N ALA A 110 -13.34 -8.92 2.93
CA ALA A 110 -14.59 -9.20 2.23
C ALA A 110 -14.31 -9.50 0.76
N ILE A 111 -14.52 -10.75 0.33
CA ILE A 111 -14.33 -11.20 -1.06
C ILE A 111 -15.66 -11.21 -1.78
#